data_AF-A0A1G1KX22-F1
#
_entry.id   AF-A0A1G1KX22-F1
#
_cell.length_a   1.000
_cell.length_b   1.000
_cell.length_c   1.000
_cell.angle_alpha   90.00
_cell.angle_beta   90.00
_cell.angle_gamma   90.00
#
_symmetry.space_group_name_H-M   'P 1'
#
loop_
_entity.id
_entity.type
_entity.pdbx_description
1 polymer ?
#
loop_
_entity_poly.entity_id
_entity_poly.type
_entity_poly.pdbx_seq_one_letter_code
_entity_poly.pdbx_strand_id
1 'polypeptide(L)'
;MMKKVFVIMLCFMLVSVPFSFSADPVCGKEVPENYVSAATGQLVRGIYNASFGWLELFRRPIEAKDKRMGVADGVAYFVGRTLLGVTEVATFFAPRLPIPKLDYVCPFQDFQTKPENRAA
;
A
#
# COMPACT_ATOMS: atom_id res chain seq x y z
N MET A 1 39.70 4.74 -10.08
CA MET A 1 38.43 3.98 -10.32
C MET A 1 37.44 4.10 -9.16
N MET A 2 37.88 4.05 -7.89
CA MET A 2 37.03 4.16 -6.69
C MET A 2 36.23 5.47 -6.52
N LYS A 3 36.77 6.61 -6.95
CA LYS A 3 36.11 7.92 -6.79
C LYS A 3 34.77 8.03 -7.55
N LYS A 4 34.65 7.37 -8.71
CA LYS A 4 33.43 7.38 -9.53
C LYS A 4 32.32 6.52 -8.92
N VAL A 5 32.68 5.40 -8.28
CA VAL A 5 31.74 4.52 -7.57
C VAL A 5 31.17 5.22 -6.34
N PHE A 6 32.01 5.97 -5.62
CA PHE A 6 31.58 6.73 -4.46
C PHE A 6 30.58 7.84 -4.83
N VAL A 7 30.79 8.52 -5.96
CA VAL A 7 29.85 9.52 -6.48
C VAL A 7 28.53 8.90 -6.91
N ILE A 8 28.55 7.73 -7.58
CA ILE A 8 27.32 7.03 -8.00
C ILE A 8 26.53 6.53 -6.77
N MET A 9 27.21 6.00 -5.76
CA MET A 9 26.58 5.55 -4.51
C MET A 9 26.00 6.73 -3.71
N LEU A 10 26.71 7.86 -3.67
CA LEU A 10 26.23 9.09 -3.05
C LEU A 10 25.02 9.66 -3.80
N CYS A 11 25.02 9.63 -5.14
CA CYS A 11 23.86 10.03 -5.94
C CYS A 11 22.66 9.11 -5.72
N PHE A 12 22.86 7.79 -5.61
CA PHE A 12 21.79 6.84 -5.29
C PHE A 12 21.22 7.07 -3.89
N MET A 13 22.08 7.36 -2.90
CA MET A 13 21.63 7.72 -1.56
C MET A 13 20.88 9.06 -1.56
N LEU A 14 21.34 10.07 -2.29
CA LEU A 14 20.66 11.38 -2.40
C LEU A 14 19.30 11.29 -3.11
N VAL A 15 19.11 10.34 -4.03
CA VAL A 15 17.80 10.06 -4.65
C VAL A 15 16.86 9.30 -3.68
N SER A 16 17.40 8.69 -2.62
CA SER A 16 16.63 7.91 -1.64
C SER A 16 16.17 8.68 -0.38
N VAL A 17 16.54 9.95 -0.21
CA VAL A 17 16.16 10.77 0.97
C VAL A 17 15.45 12.06 0.51
N PRO A 18 14.17 12.35 0.85
CA PRO A 18 13.15 11.54 1.51
C PRO A 18 11.88 11.40 0.66
N PHE A 19 11.39 10.17 0.50
CA PHE A 19 9.95 9.96 0.35
C PHE A 19 9.27 10.26 1.68
N SER A 20 9.21 11.54 2.06
CA SER A 20 8.32 12.03 3.11
C SER A 20 6.91 11.98 2.55
N PHE A 21 6.34 10.78 2.44
CA PHE A 21 4.92 10.61 2.26
C PHE A 21 4.27 11.17 3.53
N SER A 22 3.79 12.41 3.48
CA SER A 22 2.75 12.86 4.40
C SER A 22 1.63 11.81 4.29
N ALA A 23 1.36 11.10 5.38
CA ALA A 23 0.71 9.80 5.40
C ALA A 23 -0.79 9.79 5.02
N ASP A 24 -1.30 10.81 4.33
CA ASP A 24 -2.73 11.00 4.14
C ASP A 24 -3.32 10.52 2.80
N PRO A 25 -2.69 10.67 1.62
CA PRO A 25 -3.39 10.38 0.36
C PRO A 25 -3.54 8.88 0.07
N VAL A 26 -2.70 8.04 0.69
CA VAL A 26 -2.72 6.57 0.51
C VAL A 26 -3.65 5.89 1.51
N CYS A 27 -3.90 6.54 2.66
CA CYS A 27 -4.62 5.93 3.79
C CYS A 27 -5.85 6.70 4.28
N GLY A 28 -6.10 7.88 3.73
CA GLY A 28 -7.31 8.64 3.99
C GLY A 28 -8.55 7.85 3.58
N LYS A 29 -9.47 7.67 4.53
CA LYS A 29 -10.81 7.16 4.25
C LYS A 29 -11.65 8.16 3.44
N GLU A 30 -11.25 9.42 3.43
CA GLU A 30 -11.93 10.51 2.73
C GLU A 30 -11.27 10.78 1.38
N VAL A 31 -12.10 11.09 0.37
CA VAL A 31 -11.60 11.54 -0.93
C VAL A 31 -11.37 13.04 -0.82
N PRO A 32 -10.16 13.56 -1.09
CA PRO A 32 -9.91 14.99 -0.99
C PRO A 32 -10.83 15.78 -1.94
N GLU A 33 -11.24 16.97 -1.52
CA GLU A 33 -12.09 17.87 -2.31
C GLU A 33 -11.47 18.23 -3.67
N ASN A 34 -10.16 18.45 -3.66
CA ASN A 34 -9.39 18.77 -4.86
C ASN A 34 -9.21 17.54 -5.77
N TYR A 35 -9.65 17.66 -7.02
CA TYR A 35 -9.56 16.58 -8.02
C TYR A 35 -8.14 16.04 -8.21
N VAL A 36 -7.14 16.92 -8.34
CA VAL A 36 -5.75 16.50 -8.58
C VAL A 36 -5.22 15.71 -7.39
N SER A 37 -5.51 16.16 -6.17
CA SER A 37 -5.17 15.42 -4.94
C SER A 37 -5.87 14.07 -4.90
N ALA A 38 -7.17 14.01 -5.24
CA ALA A 38 -7.95 12.78 -5.23
C ALA A 38 -7.47 11.77 -6.29
N ALA A 39 -7.27 12.22 -7.52
CA ALA A 39 -6.78 11.40 -8.63
C ALA A 39 -5.37 10.87 -8.35
N THR A 40 -4.48 11.74 -7.84
CA THR A 40 -3.11 11.36 -7.50
C THR A 40 -3.09 10.37 -6.33
N GLY A 41 -3.86 10.62 -5.27
CA GLY A 41 -3.97 9.72 -4.13
C GLY A 41 -4.48 8.35 -4.54
N GLN A 42 -5.52 8.30 -5.37
CA GLN A 42 -6.05 7.05 -5.90
C GLN A 42 -5.05 6.31 -6.80
N LEU A 43 -4.35 7.01 -7.70
CA LEU A 43 -3.33 6.41 -8.56
C LEU A 43 -2.20 5.79 -7.74
N VAL A 44 -1.66 6.55 -6.78
CA VAL A 44 -0.56 6.10 -5.92
C VAL A 44 -1.01 4.90 -5.09
N ARG A 45 -2.17 4.99 -4.41
CA ARG A 45 -2.74 3.88 -3.63
C ARG A 45 -2.96 2.65 -4.50
N GLY A 46 -3.49 2.82 -5.70
CA GLY A 46 -3.70 1.75 -6.66
C GLY A 46 -2.41 1.03 -7.05
N ILE A 47 -1.35 1.79 -7.37
CA ILE A 47 -0.02 1.25 -7.67
C ILE A 47 0.51 0.44 -6.48
N TYR A 48 0.44 0.99 -5.27
CA TYR A 48 0.91 0.28 -4.07
C TYR A 48 0.17 -1.04 -3.85
N ASN A 49 -1.15 -1.04 -3.96
CA ASN A 49 -1.96 -2.23 -3.73
C ASN A 49 -1.78 -3.29 -4.81
N ALA A 50 -1.70 -2.88 -6.07
CA ALA A 50 -1.43 -3.79 -7.18
C ALA A 50 -0.03 -4.43 -7.06
N SER A 51 0.98 -3.64 -6.69
CA SER A 51 2.38 -4.09 -6.64
C SER A 51 2.75 -4.87 -5.37
N PHE A 52 2.16 -4.53 -4.23
CA PHE A 52 2.54 -5.11 -2.93
C PHE A 52 1.50 -6.06 -2.33
N GLY A 53 0.43 -6.39 -3.06
CA GLY A 53 -0.58 -7.35 -2.59
C GLY A 53 -0.02 -8.69 -2.14
N TRP A 54 1.03 -9.18 -2.81
CA TRP A 54 1.64 -10.49 -2.53
C TRP A 54 2.27 -10.59 -1.13
N LEU A 55 2.58 -9.47 -0.48
CA LEU A 55 3.12 -9.46 0.88
C LEU A 55 2.14 -10.07 1.90
N GLU A 56 0.84 -9.99 1.63
CA GLU A 56 -0.21 -10.56 2.48
C GLU A 56 -0.12 -12.09 2.57
N LEU A 57 0.39 -12.76 1.52
CA LEU A 57 0.61 -14.21 1.50
C LEU A 57 1.59 -14.69 2.57
N PHE A 58 2.53 -13.83 2.97
CA PHE A 58 3.52 -14.13 3.99
C PHE A 58 3.13 -13.55 5.33
N ARG A 59 2.62 -12.31 5.32
CA ARG A 59 2.28 -11.58 6.53
C ARG A 59 1.19 -12.30 7.34
N ARG A 60 0.08 -12.68 6.71
CA ARG A 60 -1.08 -13.25 7.42
C ARG A 60 -0.78 -14.61 8.07
N PRO A 61 -0.10 -15.56 7.41
CA PRO A 61 0.31 -16.81 8.07
C PRO A 61 1.27 -16.63 9.25
N ILE A 62 2.15 -15.62 9.20
CA ILE A 62 3.10 -15.33 10.28
C ILE A 62 2.38 -14.76 11.50
N GLU A 63 1.36 -13.93 11.28
CA GLU A 63 0.64 -13.23 12.35
C GLU A 63 -0.56 -14.02 12.90
N ALA A 64 -1.03 -15.05 12.19
CA ALA A 64 -2.21 -15.82 12.57
C ALA A 64 -1.93 -16.83 13.70
N LYS A 65 -2.89 -16.94 14.63
CA LYS A 65 -2.90 -17.99 15.67
C LYS A 65 -3.11 -19.38 15.06
N ASP A 66 -3.98 -19.48 14.06
CA ASP A 66 -4.15 -20.67 13.23
C ASP A 66 -3.50 -20.44 11.86
N LYS A 67 -2.44 -21.20 11.56
CA LYS A 67 -1.70 -21.09 10.31
C LYS A 67 -2.55 -21.38 9.08
N ARG A 68 -3.54 -22.28 9.18
CA ARG A 68 -4.40 -22.63 8.04
C ARG A 68 -5.34 -21.48 7.70
N MET A 69 -5.93 -20.86 8.72
CA MET A 69 -6.74 -19.65 8.55
C MET A 69 -5.88 -18.48 8.05
N GLY A 70 -4.67 -18.30 8.59
CA GLY A 70 -3.74 -17.28 8.13
C GLY A 70 -3.32 -17.41 6.66
N VAL A 71 -3.19 -18.64 6.13
CA VAL A 71 -2.96 -18.87 4.70
C VAL A 71 -4.18 -18.51 3.87
N ALA A 72 -5.38 -18.91 4.30
CA ALA A 72 -6.62 -18.55 3.61
C ALA A 72 -6.82 -17.03 3.57
N ASP A 73 -6.59 -16.35 4.69
CA ASP A 73 -6.63 -14.90 4.80
C ASP A 73 -5.56 -14.25 3.93
N GLY A 74 -4.32 -14.78 3.94
CA GLY A 74 -3.25 -14.28 3.08
C GLY A 74 -3.62 -14.29 1.60
N VAL A 75 -4.26 -15.36 1.12
CA VAL A 75 -4.74 -15.46 -0.27
C VAL A 75 -5.87 -14.49 -0.54
N ALA A 76 -6.87 -14.41 0.35
CA ALA A 76 -8.00 -13.51 0.18
C ALA A 76 -7.56 -12.04 0.14
N TYR A 77 -6.66 -11.65 1.04
CA TYR A 77 -6.12 -10.30 1.13
C TYR A 77 -5.22 -9.96 -0.05
N PHE A 78 -4.39 -10.92 -0.50
CA PHE A 78 -3.60 -10.75 -1.74
C PHE A 78 -4.51 -10.42 -2.92
N VAL A 79 -5.53 -11.25 -3.18
CA VAL A 79 -6.44 -11.08 -4.30
C VAL A 79 -7.21 -9.77 -4.18
N GLY A 80 -7.81 -9.50 -3.01
CA GLY A 80 -8.58 -8.28 -2.77
C GLY A 80 -7.75 -7.02 -2.97
N ARG A 81 -6.53 -7.00 -2.42
CA ARG A 81 -5.61 -5.87 -2.52
C ARG A 81 -5.13 -5.64 -3.95
N THR A 82 -4.74 -6.69 -4.66
CA THR A 82 -4.29 -6.57 -6.05
C THR A 82 -5.42 -6.12 -6.98
N LEU A 83 -6.61 -6.72 -6.89
CA LEU A 83 -7.75 -6.35 -7.74
C LEU A 83 -8.24 -4.93 -7.45
N LEU A 84 -8.30 -4.53 -6.19
CA LEU A 84 -8.62 -3.17 -5.83
C LEU A 84 -7.57 -2.20 -6.38
N GLY A 85 -6.29 -2.53 -6.23
CA GLY A 85 -5.21 -1.70 -6.73
C GLY A 85 -5.29 -1.47 -8.24
N VAL A 86 -5.55 -2.54 -9.00
CA VAL A 86 -5.79 -2.45 -10.45
C VAL A 86 -7.01 -1.58 -10.77
N THR A 87 -8.09 -1.75 -10.01
CA THR A 87 -9.31 -0.95 -10.18
C THR A 87 -9.04 0.53 -9.93
N GLU A 88 -8.30 0.87 -8.87
CA GLU A 88 -7.93 2.24 -8.52
C GLU A 88 -7.06 2.89 -9.60
N VAL A 89 -6.06 2.17 -10.12
CA VAL A 89 -5.24 2.62 -11.26
C VAL A 89 -6.09 2.78 -12.52
N ALA A 90 -7.03 1.87 -12.79
CA ALA A 90 -7.87 1.95 -13.98
C ALA A 90 -8.89 3.10 -13.90
N THR A 91 -9.25 3.55 -12.71
CA THR A 91 -10.31 4.56 -12.49
C THR A 91 -9.78 5.88 -11.92
N PHE A 92 -8.46 6.06 -11.85
CA PHE A 92 -7.83 7.23 -11.21
C PHE A 92 -8.26 8.58 -11.79
N PHE A 93 -8.65 8.61 -13.07
CA PHE A 93 -9.18 9.80 -13.75
C PHE A 93 -10.63 10.15 -13.33
N ALA A 94 -11.28 9.28 -12.57
CA ALA A 94 -12.61 9.48 -12.03
C ALA A 94 -12.63 9.10 -10.53
N PRO A 95 -11.92 9.86 -9.66
CA PRO A 95 -11.66 9.46 -8.28
C PRO A 95 -12.87 9.51 -7.33
N ARG A 96 -14.03 9.92 -7.85
CA ARG A 96 -15.31 9.97 -7.13
C ARG A 96 -16.22 8.78 -7.46
N LEU A 97 -15.76 7.85 -8.31
CA LEU A 97 -16.48 6.60 -8.51
C LEU A 97 -16.54 5.81 -7.20
N PRO A 98 -17.69 5.20 -6.87
CA PRO A 98 -17.82 4.39 -5.67
C PRO A 98 -17.04 3.08 -5.86
N ILE A 99 -15.78 3.08 -5.45
CA ILE A 99 -14.95 1.88 -5.39
C ILE A 99 -15.10 1.28 -3.98
N PRO A 100 -15.40 -0.01 -3.84
CA PRO A 100 -15.44 -0.68 -2.53
C PRO A 100 -14.10 -0.46 -1.80
N LYS A 101 -14.16 0.21 -0.65
CA LYS A 101 -12.98 0.41 0.20
C LYS A 101 -12.84 -0.80 1.10
N LEU A 102 -11.74 -1.52 0.96
CA LEU A 102 -11.38 -2.57 1.90
C LEU A 102 -10.55 -1.95 3.03
N ASP A 103 -10.82 -2.28 4.30
CA ASP A 103 -10.17 -1.62 5.45
C ASP A 103 -8.66 -1.93 5.58
N TYR A 104 -8.14 -2.88 4.80
CA TYR A 104 -6.75 -3.36 4.84
C TYR A 104 -5.87 -2.85 3.70
N VAL A 105 -6.35 -1.86 2.96
CA VAL A 105 -5.78 -1.35 1.71
C VAL A 105 -4.60 -0.40 1.95
N CYS A 106 -4.34 -0.07 3.20
CA CYS A 106 -3.19 0.71 3.61
C CYS A 106 -1.94 -0.16 3.70
N PRO A 107 -0.90 0.10 2.88
CA PRO A 107 0.31 -0.74 2.89
C PRO A 107 1.07 -0.64 4.21
N PHE A 108 0.80 0.42 4.98
CA PHE A 108 1.57 0.77 6.15
C PHE A 108 0.76 0.90 7.46
N GLN A 109 -0.58 0.87 7.42
CA GLN A 109 -1.38 0.92 8.67
C GLN A 109 -1.14 -0.30 9.55
N ASP A 110 -0.98 -1.49 8.95
CA ASP A 110 -0.77 -2.71 9.72
C ASP A 110 0.59 -2.75 10.44
N PHE A 111 1.58 -1.92 10.08
CA PHE A 111 2.81 -1.76 10.86
C PHE A 111 2.66 -0.79 12.04
N GLN A 112 1.63 0.06 12.00
CA GLN A 112 1.35 1.03 13.07
C GLN A 112 0.34 0.50 14.09
N THR A 113 -0.57 -0.39 13.68
CA THR A 113 -1.50 -1.03 14.62
C THR A 113 -0.80 -2.14 15.41
N LYS A 114 -0.80 -2.02 16.74
CA LYS A 114 -0.33 -3.04 17.69
C LYS A 114 -1.03 -4.38 17.40
N PRO A 115 -0.31 -5.54 17.44
CA PRO A 115 -0.88 -6.85 17.14
C PRO A 115 -2.05 -7.27 18.05
N GLU A 116 -2.24 -6.58 19.17
CA GLU A 116 -3.31 -6.79 20.16
C GLU A 116 -4.72 -6.54 19.59
N ASN A 117 -4.88 -5.72 18.55
CA ASN A 117 -6.20 -5.33 18.01
C ASN A 117 -6.69 -6.20 16.83
N ARG A 118 -5.95 -7.26 16.43
CA ARG A 118 -6.33 -8.11 15.29
C ARG A 118 -7.18 -9.33 15.63
N ALA A 119 -7.60 -9.46 16.89
CA ALA A 119 -8.44 -10.57 17.37
C ALA A 119 -9.68 -10.03 18.09
N ALA A 120 -10.51 -9.27 17.36
CA ALA A 120 -11.88 -8.97 17.73
C ALA A 120 -12.76 -9.07 16.48
#